data_AF-A0A933I3Q3-F1
#
_entry.id   AF-A0A933I3Q3-F1
#
_cell.length_a   1.000
_cell.length_b   1.000
_cell.length_c   1.000
_cell.angle_alpha   90.00
_cell.angle_beta   90.00
_cell.angle_gamma   90.00
#
_symmetry.space_group_name_H-M   'P 1'
#
loop_
_entity.id
_entity.type
_entity.pdbx_description
1 polymer ?
#
loop_
_entity_poly.entity_id
_entity_poly.type
_entity_poly.pdbx_seq_one_letter_code
_entity_poly.pdbx_strand_id
1 'polypeptide(L)'
;MSDTKEINFEDTVFDFLGSSNLYTTRNSNNFNLEYGLDIELLEQFIRETQPETWQKLQKQFPANTMEAVANEYAKLRDKRGVLNLIREGFVLQGASIKLISFKPSSGLNPEHQKNMRKTDFL
;
A
#
# COMPACT_ATOMS: atom_id res chain seq x y z
N MET A 1 -38.53 -8.29 -9.96
CA MET A 1 -38.43 -8.66 -8.54
C MET A 1 -36.97 -8.47 -8.17
N SER A 2 -36.68 -7.62 -7.19
CA SER A 2 -35.28 -7.31 -6.83
C SER A 2 -34.71 -8.51 -6.06
N ASP A 3 -33.86 -9.30 -6.72
CA ASP A 3 -33.14 -10.39 -6.07
C ASP A 3 -32.28 -9.83 -4.93
N THR A 4 -32.76 -9.99 -3.70
CA THR A 4 -32.16 -9.46 -2.46
C THR A 4 -31.08 -10.42 -1.94
N LYS A 5 -30.18 -10.83 -2.83
CA LYS A 5 -29.05 -11.72 -2.50
C LYS A 5 -27.79 -10.89 -2.37
N GLU A 6 -26.98 -11.18 -1.36
CA GLU A 6 -25.69 -10.51 -1.11
C GLU A 6 -24.80 -10.48 -2.37
N ILE A 7 -24.82 -11.55 -3.18
CA ILE A 7 -24.04 -11.61 -4.42
C ILE A 7 -24.33 -10.46 -5.40
N ASN A 8 -25.60 -10.07 -5.54
CA ASN A 8 -25.97 -8.97 -6.44
C ASN A 8 -25.58 -7.60 -5.86
N PHE A 9 -25.59 -7.50 -4.53
CA PHE A 9 -25.13 -6.31 -3.84
C PHE A 9 -23.61 -6.15 -3.98
N GLU A 10 -22.86 -7.21 -3.76
CA GLU A 10 -21.41 -7.26 -3.97
C GLU A 10 -21.03 -6.91 -5.40
N ASP A 11 -21.69 -7.50 -6.41
CA ASP A 11 -21.45 -7.20 -7.83
C ASP A 11 -21.73 -5.73 -8.16
N THR A 12 -22.83 -5.17 -7.64
CA THR A 12 -23.18 -3.76 -7.88
C THR A 12 -22.14 -2.81 -7.27
N VAL A 13 -21.68 -3.10 -6.04
CA VAL A 13 -20.63 -2.31 -5.37
C VAL A 13 -19.30 -2.46 -6.12
N PHE A 14 -18.97 -3.67 -6.56
CA PHE A 14 -17.76 -3.95 -7.31
C PHE A 14 -17.72 -3.19 -8.64
N ASP A 15 -18.78 -3.26 -9.44
CA ASP A 15 -18.89 -2.55 -10.72
C ASP A 15 -18.85 -1.02 -10.53
N PHE A 16 -19.50 -0.52 -9.48
CA PHE A 16 -19.50 0.89 -9.15
C PHE A 16 -18.10 1.40 -8.75
N LEU A 17 -17.39 0.66 -7.90
CA LEU A 17 -16.03 1.01 -7.47
C LEU A 17 -15.02 0.84 -8.61
N GLY A 18 -15.15 -0.23 -9.40
CA GLY A 18 -14.30 -0.50 -10.56
C GLY A 18 -14.44 0.52 -11.70
N SER A 19 -15.57 1.23 -11.76
CA SER A 19 -15.80 2.33 -12.71
C SER A 19 -15.08 3.62 -12.32
N SER A 20 -14.49 3.70 -11.13
CA SER A 20 -13.74 4.86 -10.65
C SER A 20 -12.23 4.67 -10.83
N ASN A 21 -11.53 5.73 -11.23
CA ASN A 21 -10.06 5.74 -11.31
C ASN A 21 -9.36 5.62 -9.94
N LEU A 22 -10.10 5.70 -8.84
CA LEU A 22 -9.58 5.65 -7.47
C LEU A 22 -9.35 4.23 -6.94
N TYR A 23 -9.99 3.22 -7.55
CA TYR A 23 -9.93 1.84 -7.07
C TYR A 23 -9.30 0.93 -8.12
N THR A 24 -8.41 0.07 -7.67
CA THR A 24 -7.79 -0.96 -8.52
C THR A 24 -8.41 -2.31 -8.23
N THR A 25 -8.89 -2.99 -9.27
CA THR A 25 -9.35 -4.38 -9.15
C THR A 25 -8.16 -5.29 -8.88
N ARG A 26 -8.30 -6.14 -7.87
CA ARG A 26 -7.26 -7.01 -7.33
C ARG A 26 -7.80 -8.42 -7.19
N ASN A 27 -6.96 -9.43 -7.43
CA ASN A 27 -7.33 -10.82 -7.19
C ASN A 27 -6.98 -11.22 -5.75
N SER A 28 -7.83 -12.03 -5.12
CA SER A 28 -7.62 -12.56 -3.78
C SER A 28 -6.30 -13.33 -3.65
N ASN A 29 -5.84 -13.97 -4.73
CA ASN A 29 -4.58 -14.73 -4.74
C ASN A 29 -3.32 -13.88 -4.54
N ASN A 30 -3.32 -12.57 -4.83
CA ASN A 30 -2.13 -11.75 -4.54
C ASN A 30 -2.13 -11.20 -3.10
N PHE A 31 -3.19 -11.45 -2.32
CA PHE A 31 -3.16 -11.15 -0.89
C PHE A 31 -2.45 -12.29 -0.14
N ASN A 32 -1.26 -12.01 0.38
CA ASN A 32 -0.52 -12.98 1.17
C ASN A 32 -1.07 -13.01 2.60
N LEU A 33 -1.71 -14.12 2.96
CA LEU A 33 -2.30 -14.34 4.29
C LEU A 33 -1.27 -14.43 5.42
N GLU A 34 -0.05 -14.90 5.12
CA GLU A 34 1.02 -15.02 6.12
C GLU A 34 1.46 -13.64 6.61
N TYR A 35 1.68 -12.72 5.67
CA TYR A 35 2.04 -11.34 6.01
C TYR A 35 0.81 -10.46 6.31
N GLY A 36 -0.38 -10.85 5.86
CA GLY A 36 -1.59 -10.03 5.92
C GLY A 36 -1.52 -8.82 5.00
N LEU A 37 -0.80 -8.97 3.88
CA LEU A 37 -0.46 -7.90 2.96
C LEU A 37 -0.49 -8.41 1.52
N ASP A 38 -0.73 -7.48 0.62
CA ASP A 38 -0.36 -7.65 -0.77
C ASP A 38 1.05 -7.11 -1.01
N ILE A 39 1.98 -8.03 -1.27
CA ILE A 39 3.40 -7.70 -1.42
C ILE A 39 3.64 -6.92 -2.73
N GLU A 40 2.97 -7.30 -3.81
CA GLU A 40 3.16 -6.66 -5.12
C GLU A 40 2.63 -5.23 -5.10
N LEU A 41 1.44 -5.03 -4.52
CA LEU A 41 0.84 -3.69 -4.38
C LEU A 41 1.68 -2.81 -3.44
N LEU A 42 2.19 -3.36 -2.34
CA LEU A 42 3.06 -2.63 -1.43
C LEU A 42 4.38 -2.24 -2.10
N GLU A 43 4.99 -3.12 -2.88
CA GLU A 43 6.19 -2.81 -3.65
C GLU A 43 5.92 -1.63 -4.58
N GLN A 44 4.87 -1.75 -5.40
CA GLN A 44 4.48 -0.73 -6.34
C GLN A 44 4.25 0.62 -5.63
N PHE A 45 3.50 0.60 -4.53
CA PHE A 45 3.25 1.79 -3.72
C PHE A 45 4.55 2.44 -3.23
N ILE A 46 5.50 1.67 -2.68
CA ILE A 46 6.77 2.22 -2.20
C ILE A 46 7.60 2.77 -3.36
N ARG A 47 7.65 2.07 -4.50
CA ARG A 47 8.38 2.51 -5.70
C ARG A 47 7.84 3.82 -6.26
N GLU A 48 6.53 3.99 -6.22
CA GLU A 48 5.85 5.14 -6.80
C GLU A 48 5.78 6.35 -5.86
N THR A 49 5.59 6.10 -4.55
CA THR A 49 5.44 7.16 -3.55
C THR A 49 6.73 7.52 -2.84
N GLN A 50 7.71 6.62 -2.79
CA GLN A 50 8.94 6.75 -2.00
C GLN A 50 10.17 6.19 -2.76
N PRO A 51 10.45 6.68 -3.99
CA PRO A 51 11.50 6.12 -4.85
C PRO A 51 12.91 6.21 -4.24
N GLU A 52 13.20 7.26 -3.47
CA GLU A 52 14.49 7.41 -2.79
C GLU A 52 14.68 6.38 -1.67
N THR A 53 13.63 6.13 -0.89
CA THR A 53 13.60 5.07 0.11
C THR A 53 13.77 3.72 -0.56
N TRP A 54 13.05 3.47 -1.67
CA TRP A 54 13.17 2.24 -2.45
C TRP A 54 14.59 1.98 -2.93
N GLN A 55 15.26 2.99 -3.50
CA GLN A 55 16.65 2.85 -3.96
C GLN A 55 17.62 2.53 -2.80
N LYS A 56 17.40 3.12 -1.61
CA LYS A 56 18.20 2.79 -0.42
C LYS A 56 17.99 1.34 0.00
N LEU A 57 16.73 0.89 0.02
CA LEU A 57 16.39 -0.48 0.34
C LEU A 57 16.98 -1.48 -0.66
N GLN A 58 16.90 -1.19 -1.97
CA GLN A 58 17.53 -2.04 -2.99
C GLN A 58 19.05 -2.10 -2.88
N LYS A 59 19.72 -1.00 -2.50
CA LYS A 59 21.18 -1.02 -2.26
C LYS A 59 21.56 -1.90 -1.07
N GLN A 60 20.72 -1.93 -0.05
CA GLN A 60 20.94 -2.74 1.16
C GLN A 60 20.56 -4.21 0.93
N PHE A 61 19.50 -4.47 0.15
CA PHE A 61 18.92 -5.79 -0.08
C PHE A 61 18.69 -6.05 -1.57
N PRO A 62 19.75 -6.23 -2.39
CA PRO A 62 19.64 -6.25 -3.86
C PRO A 62 18.84 -7.44 -4.41
N ALA A 63 18.77 -8.57 -3.70
CA ALA A 63 18.04 -9.75 -4.14
C ALA A 63 16.65 -9.88 -3.49
N ASN A 64 16.51 -9.47 -2.22
CA ASN A 64 15.36 -9.82 -1.38
C ASN A 64 14.73 -8.58 -0.71
N THR A 65 14.66 -7.45 -1.43
CA THR A 65 14.18 -6.18 -0.85
C THR A 65 12.78 -6.31 -0.24
N MET A 66 11.82 -6.87 -0.96
CA MET A 66 10.44 -7.01 -0.45
C MET A 66 10.30 -8.05 0.66
N GLU A 67 11.09 -9.12 0.61
CA GLU A 67 11.11 -10.10 1.71
C GLU A 67 11.62 -9.48 3.01
N ALA A 68 12.64 -8.61 2.95
CA ALA A 68 13.12 -7.86 4.11
C ALA A 68 12.05 -6.89 4.65
N VAL A 69 11.36 -6.18 3.75
CA VAL A 69 10.26 -5.26 4.12
C VAL A 69 9.08 -6.00 4.74
N ALA A 70 8.64 -7.11 4.13
CA ALA A 70 7.52 -7.91 4.61
C ALA A 70 7.83 -8.58 5.97
N ASN A 71 9.05 -9.09 6.15
CA ASN A 71 9.49 -9.64 7.42
C ASN A 71 9.54 -8.59 8.54
N GLU A 72 10.05 -7.39 8.24
CA GLU A 72 10.07 -6.31 9.23
C GLU A 72 8.66 -5.82 9.57
N TYR A 73 7.79 -5.73 8.56
CA TYR A 73 6.38 -5.44 8.78
C TYR A 73 5.71 -6.47 9.71
N ALA A 74 5.85 -7.76 9.43
CA ALA A 74 5.25 -8.82 10.26
C ALA A 74 5.73 -8.74 11.72
N LYS A 75 7.05 -8.61 11.92
CA LYS A 75 7.63 -8.43 13.26
C LYS A 75 7.06 -7.23 14.00
N LEU A 76 6.86 -6.12 13.30
CA LEU A 76 6.33 -4.91 13.91
C LEU A 76 4.81 -4.96 14.10
N ARG A 77 4.10 -5.70 13.24
CA ARG A 77 2.66 -5.93 13.34
C ARG A 77 2.34 -6.61 14.66
N ASP A 78 3.09 -7.66 15.00
CA ASP A 78 2.91 -8.38 16.27
C ASP A 78 3.27 -7.54 17.49
N LYS A 79 4.20 -6.57 17.35
CA LYS A 79 4.68 -5.74 18.47
C LYS A 79 3.88 -4.46 18.72
N ARG A 80 3.51 -3.74 17.65
CA ARG A 80 2.91 -2.40 17.71
C ARG A 80 1.46 -2.37 17.23
N GLY A 81 1.01 -3.42 16.56
CA GLY A 81 -0.30 -3.48 15.92
C GLY A 81 -0.33 -2.81 14.54
N VAL A 82 -1.24 -3.29 13.70
CA VAL A 82 -1.40 -2.84 12.30
C VAL A 82 -1.73 -1.36 12.20
N LEU A 83 -2.62 -0.85 13.07
CA LEU A 83 -3.05 0.54 13.02
C LEU A 83 -1.89 1.52 13.27
N ASN A 84 -1.00 1.20 14.23
CA ASN A 84 0.15 2.04 14.50
C ASN A 84 1.12 2.05 13.32
N LEU A 85 1.32 0.90 12.66
CA LEU A 85 2.17 0.81 11.48
C LEU A 85 1.63 1.58 10.28
N ILE A 86 0.31 1.54 10.07
CA ILE A 86 -0.29 2.33 8.99
C ILE A 86 -0.10 3.81 9.27
N ARG A 87 -0.30 4.26 10.51
CA ARG A 87 -0.25 5.68 10.88
C ARG A 87 1.16 6.26 10.89
N GLU A 88 2.11 5.57 11.50
CA GLU A 88 3.48 6.07 11.68
C GLU A 88 4.45 5.57 10.61
N GLY A 89 4.12 4.46 9.95
CA GLY A 89 5.08 3.70 9.16
C GLY A 89 6.08 2.97 10.05
N PHE A 90 7.20 2.57 9.45
CA PHE A 90 8.30 1.93 10.16
C PHE A 90 9.65 2.24 9.51
N VAL A 91 10.72 1.90 10.21
CA VAL A 91 12.09 2.12 9.73
C VAL A 91 12.76 0.78 9.53
N LEU A 92 13.29 0.55 8.33
CA LEU A 92 14.11 -0.61 8.00
C LEU A 92 15.51 -0.12 7.64
N GLN A 93 16.52 -0.48 8.44
CA GLN A 93 17.93 -0.16 8.16
C GLN A 93 18.19 1.32 7.82
N GLY A 94 17.54 2.23 8.55
CA GLY A 94 17.65 3.69 8.32
C GLY A 94 16.79 4.24 7.19
N ALA A 95 16.05 3.40 6.47
CA ALA A 95 15.05 3.80 5.49
C ALA A 95 13.66 3.86 6.15
N SER A 96 13.06 5.05 6.23
CA SER A 96 11.70 5.22 6.74
C SER A 96 10.69 4.91 5.64
N ILE A 97 9.82 3.94 5.90
CA ILE A 97 8.76 3.47 5.00
C ILE A 97 7.42 3.89 5.59
N LYS A 98 6.65 4.65 4.84
CA LYS A 98 5.25 4.96 5.15
C LYS A 98 4.33 4.02 4.39
N LEU A 99 3.27 3.57 5.05
CA LEU A 99 2.24 2.67 4.46
C LEU A 99 0.98 3.42 4.02
N ILE A 100 0.87 4.70 4.37
CA ILE A 100 -0.21 5.58 3.94
C ILE A 100 0.39 6.91 3.50
N SER A 101 -0.20 7.50 2.47
CA SER A 101 0.12 8.85 2.05
C SER A 101 -1.17 9.63 1.87
N PHE A 102 -1.35 10.67 2.69
CA PHE A 102 -2.50 11.57 2.57
C PHE A 102 -2.24 12.61 1.48
N LYS A 103 -3.27 12.93 0.69
CA LYS A 103 -3.26 14.09 -0.20
C LYS A 103 -3.00 15.34 0.65
N PRO A 104 -1.94 16.13 0.40
CA PRO A 104 -1.67 17.32 1.20
C PRO A 104 -2.77 18.36 0.99
N SER A 105 -3.38 18.83 2.08
CA SER A 105 -4.45 19.86 2.05
C SER A 105 -3.96 21.29 1.84
N SER A 106 -2.69 21.54 1.54
CA SER A 106 -2.18 22.91 1.37
C SER A 106 -0.96 22.97 0.46
N GLY A 107 -1.03 23.85 -0.55
CA GLY A 107 -0.01 24.07 -1.57
C GLY A 107 1.23 24.78 -1.06
N LEU A 108 1.99 24.15 -0.16
CA LEU A 108 3.21 24.74 0.42
C LEU A 108 4.47 23.84 0.35
N ASN A 109 4.47 22.77 -0.45
CA ASN A 109 5.72 22.10 -0.80
C ASN A 109 5.74 21.60 -2.26
N PRO A 110 6.55 22.19 -3.15
CA PRO A 110 6.67 21.75 -4.55
C PRO A 110 7.32 20.37 -4.71
N GLU A 111 8.09 19.88 -3.74
CA GLU A 111 8.67 18.53 -3.78
C GLU A 111 7.63 17.40 -3.62
N HIS A 112 6.47 17.69 -3.00
CA HIS A 112 5.42 16.68 -2.77
C HIS A 112 4.41 16.55 -3.93
N GLN A 113 4.45 17.44 -4.93
CA GLN A 113 3.49 17.40 -6.04
C GLN A 113 3.79 16.30 -7.07
N LYS A 114 5.03 15.80 -7.13
CA LYS A 114 5.43 14.83 -8.15
C LYS A 114 4.91 13.40 -7.91
N ASN A 115 4.55 13.06 -6.67
CA ASN A 115 4.11 11.70 -6.31
C ASN A 115 2.59 11.48 -6.42
N MET A 116 1.81 12.52 -6.73
CA MET A 116 0.34 12.44 -6.67
C MET A 116 -0.32 11.81 -7.90
N ARG A 117 0.37 11.64 -9.04
CA ARG A 117 -0.21 10.94 -10.21
C ARG A 117 -0.24 9.42 -10.07
N LYS A 118 0.23 8.89 -8.93
CA LYS A 118 0.47 7.46 -8.73
C LYS A 118 0.03 6.98 -7.34
N THR A 119 -0.83 7.73 -6.65
CA THR A 119 -1.33 7.35 -5.32
C THR A 119 -2.82 6.93 -5.36
N ASP A 120 -3.30 6.49 -6.52
CA ASP A 120 -4.64 5.90 -6.75
C ASP A 120 -4.70 4.40 -6.33
N PHE A 121 -3.90 3.99 -5.35
CA PHE A 121 -3.70 2.57 -4.98
C PHE A 121 -4.24 2.20 -3.60
N LEU A 122 -5.21 2.94 -3.07
CA LEU A 122 -5.93 2.58 -1.84
C LEU A 122 -7.44 2.59 -2.08
#